data_AF-A0A9E4K3V7-F1
#
_entry.id   AF-A0A9E4K3V7-F1
#
_cell.length_a   1.000
_cell.length_b   1.000
_cell.length_c   1.000
_cell.angle_alpha   90.00
_cell.angle_beta   90.00
_cell.angle_gamma   90.00
#
_symmetry.space_group_name_H-M   'P 1'
#
loop_
_entity.id
_entity.type
_entity.pdbx_description
1 polymer ?
#
loop_
_entity_poly.entity_id
_entity_poly.type
_entity_poly.pdbx_seq_one_letter_code
_entity_poly.pdbx_strand_id
1 'polypeptide(L)'
;MSSQGGAAEERRTVTRDLIDKLLKERQEMLVLFCEVAGLEPYHRSASLDQQLQTFCQVLIDYTAFGHFEVFGYVSNGNERRSGVLQVAEKIYPEFVRASEVAVSFNDRYDLFDHELQLDHLSEDLCQLGEELAVRIELEDQLLATMLDR
;
A
#
# COMPACT_ATOMS: atom_id res chain seq x y z
N MET A 1 30.37 -28.86 2.52
CA MET A 1 29.08 -28.50 3.13
C MET A 1 29.00 -26.98 3.33
N SER A 2 28.99 -26.20 2.25
CA SER A 2 29.15 -24.72 2.36
C SER A 2 28.10 -23.91 1.59
N SER A 3 27.00 -24.53 1.14
CA SER A 3 26.03 -23.87 0.25
C SER A 3 24.82 -23.23 0.96
N GLN A 4 24.70 -23.33 2.30
CA GLN A 4 23.53 -22.78 3.03
C GLN A 4 23.69 -21.31 3.46
N GLY A 5 24.92 -20.79 3.55
CA GLY A 5 25.17 -19.40 3.98
C GLY A 5 24.77 -18.36 2.93
N GLY A 6 25.07 -18.60 1.65
CA GLY A 6 24.80 -17.64 0.57
C GLY A 6 23.31 -17.40 0.33
N ALA A 7 22.50 -18.47 0.32
CA ALA A 7 21.06 -18.37 0.10
C ALA A 7 20.32 -17.66 1.25
N ALA A 8 20.87 -17.64 2.47
CA ALA A 8 20.29 -16.91 3.59
C ALA A 8 20.59 -15.41 3.51
N GLU A 9 21.81 -15.04 3.16
CA GLU A 9 22.18 -13.63 2.94
C GLU A 9 21.45 -13.04 1.73
N GLU A 10 21.31 -13.78 0.63
CA GLU A 10 20.57 -13.32 -0.56
C GLU A 10 19.10 -13.03 -0.24
N ARG A 11 18.41 -13.92 0.50
CA ARG A 11 17.03 -13.69 0.95
C ARG A 11 16.89 -12.48 1.86
N ARG A 12 17.89 -12.22 2.71
CA ARG A 12 17.92 -11.03 3.59
C ARG A 12 18.04 -9.74 2.80
N THR A 13 18.89 -9.72 1.77
CA THR A 13 19.00 -8.58 0.85
C THR A 13 17.67 -8.33 0.14
N VAL A 14 17.07 -9.37 -0.45
CA VAL A 14 15.77 -9.26 -1.12
C VAL A 14 14.68 -8.77 -0.16
N THR A 15 14.66 -9.27 1.08
CA THR A 15 13.70 -8.80 2.09
C THR A 15 13.90 -7.31 2.37
N ARG A 16 15.13 -6.83 2.57
CA ARG A 16 15.39 -5.41 2.80
C ARG A 16 14.97 -4.54 1.62
N ASP A 17 15.30 -4.95 0.40
CA ASP A 17 14.95 -4.21 -0.80
C ASP A 17 13.42 -4.10 -0.98
N LEU A 18 12.67 -5.16 -0.65
CA LEU A 18 11.20 -5.14 -0.63
C LEU A 18 10.65 -4.16 0.40
N ILE A 19 11.21 -4.16 1.62
CA ILE A 19 10.78 -3.29 2.71
C ILE A 19 11.08 -1.82 2.37
N ASP A 20 12.29 -1.53 1.90
CA ASP A 20 12.71 -0.18 1.52
C ASP A 20 11.83 0.37 0.39
N LYS A 21 11.48 -0.47 -0.59
CA LYS A 21 10.56 -0.08 -1.67
C LYS A 21 9.14 0.15 -1.16
N LEU A 22 8.60 -0.71 -0.30
CA LEU A 22 7.27 -0.51 0.31
C LEU A 22 7.19 0.82 1.06
N LEU A 23 8.20 1.10 1.89
CA LEU A 23 8.24 2.34 2.68
C LEU A 23 8.36 3.59 1.81
N LYS A 24 9.11 3.49 0.70
CA LYS A 24 9.20 4.58 -0.29
C LYS A 24 7.85 4.85 -0.95
N GLU A 25 7.17 3.82 -1.45
CA GLU A 25 5.86 3.96 -2.10
C GLU A 25 4.80 4.45 -1.12
N ARG A 26 4.81 3.96 0.12
CA ARG A 26 3.94 4.46 1.19
C ARG A 26 4.15 5.95 1.43
N GLN A 27 5.41 6.40 1.53
CA GLN A 27 5.73 7.80 1.77
C GLN A 27 5.24 8.69 0.65
N GLU A 28 5.42 8.27 -0.61
CA GLU A 28 4.93 9.00 -1.77
C GLU A 28 3.40 9.09 -1.78
N MET A 29 2.72 7.96 -1.53
CA MET A 29 1.26 7.89 -1.41
C MET A 29 0.74 8.84 -0.31
N LEU A 30 1.34 8.82 0.88
CA LEU A 30 0.90 9.67 2.00
C LEU A 30 1.10 11.17 1.73
N VAL A 31 2.15 11.55 1.00
CA VAL A 31 2.37 12.95 0.60
C VAL A 31 1.24 13.40 -0.32
N LEU A 32 0.96 12.62 -1.37
CA LEU A 32 -0.10 12.94 -2.33
C LEU A 32 -1.49 12.91 -1.68
N PHE A 33 -1.74 11.99 -0.75
CA PHE A 33 -2.97 11.97 0.04
C PHE A 33 -3.14 13.28 0.82
N CYS A 34 -2.11 13.74 1.54
CA CYS A 34 -2.15 15.00 2.28
C CYS A 34 -2.35 16.21 1.36
N GLU A 35 -1.69 16.20 0.19
CA GLU A 35 -1.84 17.26 -0.80
C GLU A 35 -3.27 17.35 -1.31
N VAL A 36 -3.90 16.22 -1.68
CA VAL A 36 -5.29 16.19 -2.14
C VAL A 36 -6.25 16.54 -1.01
N ALA A 37 -6.09 15.95 0.18
CA ALA A 37 -6.94 16.24 1.34
C ALA A 37 -6.91 17.72 1.75
N GLY A 38 -5.78 18.40 1.58
CA GLY A 38 -5.61 19.82 1.90
C GLY A 38 -6.26 20.82 0.93
N LEU A 39 -6.89 20.37 -0.15
CA LEU A 39 -7.49 21.25 -1.18
C LEU A 39 -8.91 21.71 -0.87
N GLU A 40 -9.41 21.51 0.35
CA GLU A 40 -10.76 21.93 0.73
C GLU A 40 -10.93 23.48 0.71
N PRO A 41 -12.06 23.99 0.19
CA PRO A 41 -13.17 23.27 -0.45
C PRO A 41 -12.83 22.79 -1.86
N TYR A 42 -13.24 21.56 -2.21
CA TYR A 42 -12.97 20.96 -3.51
C TYR A 42 -13.74 21.65 -4.63
N HIS A 43 -13.08 22.58 -5.31
CA HIS A 43 -13.58 23.19 -6.53
C HIS A 43 -12.86 22.60 -7.73
N ARG A 44 -13.64 22.16 -8.72
CA ARG A 44 -13.08 21.58 -9.94
C ARG A 44 -12.14 22.57 -10.61
N SER A 45 -10.90 22.13 -10.80
CA SER A 45 -9.86 22.89 -11.47
C SER A 45 -8.92 21.90 -12.16
N ALA A 46 -8.25 22.33 -13.23
CA ALA A 46 -7.27 21.48 -13.90
C ALA A 46 -6.15 21.00 -12.94
N SER A 47 -5.83 21.81 -11.91
CA SER A 47 -4.88 21.44 -10.87
C SER A 47 -5.38 20.29 -10.00
N LEU A 48 -6.62 20.39 -9.50
CA LEU A 48 -7.23 19.35 -8.67
C LEU A 48 -7.35 18.04 -9.45
N ASP A 49 -7.82 18.11 -10.70
CA ASP A 49 -7.96 16.95 -11.58
C ASP A 49 -6.59 16.25 -11.74
N GLN A 50 -5.52 17.00 -12.02
CA GLN A 50 -4.17 16.45 -12.15
C GLN A 50 -3.62 15.85 -10.85
N GLN A 51 -3.84 16.51 -9.71
CA GLN A 51 -3.39 16.02 -8.40
C GLN A 51 -4.12 14.75 -8.02
N LEU A 52 -5.43 14.69 -8.24
CA LEU A 52 -6.24 13.52 -7.97
C LEU A 52 -5.85 12.33 -8.88
N GLN A 53 -5.59 12.57 -10.16
CA GLN A 53 -5.06 11.55 -11.07
C GLN A 53 -3.73 10.98 -10.59
N THR A 54 -2.81 11.86 -10.22
CA THR A 54 -1.47 11.48 -9.74
C THR A 54 -1.58 10.67 -8.45
N PHE A 55 -2.43 11.11 -7.52
CA PHE A 55 -2.72 10.39 -6.30
C PHE A 55 -3.31 9.01 -6.58
N CYS A 56 -4.31 8.90 -7.45
CA CYS A 56 -4.92 7.63 -7.84
C CYS A 56 -3.89 6.63 -8.38
N GLN A 57 -3.00 7.07 -9.28
CA GLN A 57 -1.94 6.23 -9.84
C GLN A 57 -1.00 5.68 -8.76
N VAL A 58 -0.52 6.55 -7.86
CA VAL A 58 0.37 6.12 -6.77
C VAL A 58 -0.36 5.26 -5.75
N LEU A 59 -1.63 5.53 -5.47
CA LEU A 59 -2.46 4.73 -4.56
C LEU A 59 -2.60 3.30 -5.06
N ILE A 60 -2.92 3.10 -6.35
CA ILE A 60 -3.10 1.76 -6.90
C ILE A 60 -1.76 1.02 -7.00
N ASP A 61 -0.67 1.71 -7.37
CA ASP A 61 0.67 1.13 -7.41
C ASP A 61 1.12 0.64 -6.02
N TYR A 62 0.99 1.47 -4.99
CA TYR A 62 1.27 1.10 -3.60
C TYR A 62 0.36 -0.04 -3.10
N THR A 63 -0.91 0.00 -3.52
CA THR A 63 -1.88 -1.05 -3.15
C THR A 63 -1.47 -2.40 -3.75
N ALA A 64 -1.13 -2.40 -5.04
CA ALA A 64 -0.68 -3.56 -5.79
C ALA A 64 0.67 -4.09 -5.30
N PHE A 65 1.63 -3.22 -5.00
CA PHE A 65 2.95 -3.62 -4.49
C PHE A 65 2.85 -4.38 -3.17
N GLY A 66 2.06 -3.88 -2.22
CA GLY A 66 1.80 -4.60 -0.97
C GLY A 66 1.19 -5.98 -1.21
N HIS A 67 0.21 -6.08 -2.12
CA HIS A 67 -0.50 -7.33 -2.37
C HIS A 67 0.34 -8.37 -3.15
N PHE A 68 0.97 -7.97 -4.25
CA PHE A 68 1.64 -8.89 -5.17
C PHE A 68 3.12 -9.10 -4.86
N GLU A 69 3.84 -8.10 -4.35
CA GLU A 69 5.27 -8.23 -4.08
C GLU A 69 5.51 -8.64 -2.64
N VAL A 70 4.92 -7.94 -1.66
CA VAL A 70 5.17 -8.21 -0.24
C VAL A 70 4.46 -9.49 0.23
N PHE A 71 3.14 -9.57 0.08
CA PHE A 71 2.42 -10.81 0.41
C PHE A 71 2.73 -11.93 -0.58
N GLY A 72 2.99 -11.61 -1.85
CA GLY A 72 3.44 -12.59 -2.84
C GLY A 72 4.77 -13.24 -2.48
N TYR A 73 5.73 -12.50 -1.89
CA TYR A 73 6.97 -13.06 -1.38
C TYR A 73 6.70 -14.16 -0.33
N VAL A 74 5.74 -13.93 0.55
CA VAL A 74 5.32 -14.89 1.57
C VAL A 74 4.60 -16.10 0.94
N SER A 75 3.58 -15.86 0.10
CA SER A 75 2.77 -16.93 -0.49
C SER A 75 3.53 -17.82 -1.47
N ASN A 76 4.54 -17.28 -2.14
CA ASN A 76 5.38 -18.03 -3.07
C ASN A 76 6.45 -18.90 -2.37
N GLY A 77 6.47 -18.91 -1.03
CA GLY A 77 7.38 -19.73 -0.24
C GLY A 77 8.83 -19.21 -0.17
N ASN A 78 9.05 -17.94 -0.52
CA ASN A 78 10.36 -17.30 -0.37
C ASN A 78 10.68 -16.98 1.09
N GLU A 79 9.64 -16.80 1.90
CA GLU A 79 9.71 -16.75 3.36
C GLU A 79 9.57 -18.15 3.99
N ARG A 80 10.38 -18.45 5.01
CA ARG A 80 10.38 -19.75 5.72
C ARG A 80 10.23 -19.63 7.23
N ARG A 81 10.35 -18.42 7.78
CA ARG A 81 10.24 -18.17 9.22
C ARG A 81 8.78 -18.31 9.63
N SER A 82 8.49 -19.32 10.46
CA SER A 82 7.12 -19.62 10.91
C SER A 82 6.41 -18.44 11.55
N GLY A 83 7.12 -17.60 12.30
CA GLY A 83 6.57 -16.37 12.89
C GLY A 83 6.05 -15.39 11.83
N VAL A 84 6.83 -15.15 10.77
CA VAL A 84 6.42 -14.27 9.66
C VAL A 84 5.21 -14.85 8.94
N LEU A 85 5.22 -16.17 8.66
CA LEU A 85 4.11 -16.85 7.99
C LEU A 85 2.81 -16.74 8.79
N GLN A 86 2.86 -16.96 10.11
CA GLN A 86 1.69 -16.87 10.99
C GLN A 86 1.14 -15.45 11.08
N VAL A 87 2.01 -14.44 11.16
CA VAL A 87 1.58 -13.04 11.16
C VAL A 87 0.92 -12.71 9.83
N ALA A 88 1.56 -13.05 8.71
CA ALA A 88 1.01 -12.81 7.37
C ALA A 88 -0.38 -13.45 7.19
N GLU A 89 -0.53 -14.73 7.56
CA GLU A 89 -1.82 -15.43 7.48
C GLU A 89 -2.90 -14.76 8.33
N LYS A 90 -2.54 -14.32 9.56
CA LYS A 90 -3.46 -13.67 10.48
C LYS A 90 -3.96 -12.32 9.97
N ILE A 91 -3.08 -11.49 9.42
CA ILE A 91 -3.42 -10.11 9.03
C ILE A 91 -4.02 -10.02 7.63
N TYR A 92 -3.77 -11.01 6.77
CA TYR A 92 -4.13 -10.95 5.34
C TYR A 92 -5.62 -10.64 5.08
N PRO A 93 -6.61 -11.23 5.78
CA PRO A 93 -8.02 -10.92 5.53
C PRO A 93 -8.35 -9.44 5.75
N GLU A 94 -7.80 -8.83 6.80
CA GLU A 94 -8.04 -7.42 7.10
C GLU A 94 -7.26 -6.50 6.16
N PHE A 95 -6.05 -6.91 5.77
CA PHE A 95 -5.24 -6.20 4.77
C PHE A 95 -5.97 -6.13 3.42
N VAL A 96 -6.59 -7.22 2.98
CA VAL A 96 -7.40 -7.26 1.76
C VAL A 96 -8.59 -6.33 1.88
N ARG A 97 -9.36 -6.41 2.98
CA ARG A 97 -10.50 -5.52 3.24
C ARG A 97 -10.13 -4.04 3.16
N ALA A 98 -9.02 -3.64 3.79
CA ALA A 98 -8.53 -2.26 3.73
C ALA A 98 -8.07 -1.85 2.31
N SER A 99 -7.46 -2.80 1.58
CA SER A 99 -7.03 -2.57 0.19
C SER A 99 -8.20 -2.39 -0.79
N GLU A 100 -9.34 -3.04 -0.53
CA GLU A 100 -10.56 -2.88 -1.35
C GLU A 100 -11.09 -1.44 -1.32
N VAL A 101 -10.92 -0.71 -0.22
CA VAL A 101 -11.31 0.70 -0.10
C VAL A 101 -10.41 1.58 -0.97
N ALA A 102 -9.11 1.32 -1.01
CA ALA A 102 -8.17 2.01 -1.91
C ALA A 102 -8.50 1.76 -3.39
N VAL A 103 -8.83 0.52 -3.76
CA VAL A 103 -9.27 0.18 -5.12
C VAL A 103 -10.59 0.87 -5.46
N SER A 104 -11.58 0.82 -4.56
CA SER A 104 -12.88 1.47 -4.78
C SER A 104 -12.77 2.98 -4.94
N PHE A 105 -11.88 3.62 -4.17
CA PHE A 105 -11.57 5.03 -4.32
C PHE A 105 -10.95 5.32 -5.69
N ASN A 106 -9.96 4.52 -6.10
CA ASN A 106 -9.31 4.64 -7.41
C ASN A 106 -10.34 4.50 -8.54
N ASP A 107 -11.20 3.47 -8.51
CA ASP A 107 -12.24 3.23 -9.52
C ASP A 107 -13.21 4.41 -9.67
N ARG A 108 -13.47 5.15 -8.58
CA ARG A 108 -14.39 6.30 -8.57
C ARG A 108 -13.76 7.58 -9.10
N TYR A 109 -12.47 7.79 -8.84
CA TYR A 109 -11.79 9.07 -9.06
C TYR A 109 -10.71 9.04 -10.14
N ASP A 110 -10.41 7.87 -10.72
CA ASP A 110 -9.51 7.78 -11.85
C ASP A 110 -10.14 8.38 -13.11
N LEU A 111 -9.42 9.32 -13.70
CA LEU A 111 -9.91 10.32 -14.64
C LEU A 111 -10.11 9.82 -16.07
N PHE A 112 -9.89 8.52 -16.30
CA PHE A 112 -9.89 7.97 -17.65
C PHE A 112 -11.29 7.75 -18.23
N ASP A 113 -12.36 7.72 -17.42
CA ASP A 113 -13.67 7.29 -17.93
C ASP A 113 -14.83 8.28 -17.73
N HIS A 114 -14.87 9.14 -16.69
CA HIS A 114 -16.09 9.89 -16.34
C HIS A 114 -15.90 11.33 -15.84
N GLU A 115 -16.98 12.12 -15.83
CA GLU A 115 -17.02 13.41 -15.13
C GLU A 115 -16.80 13.20 -13.63
N LEU A 116 -15.69 13.71 -13.09
CA LEU A 116 -15.38 13.70 -11.66
C LEU A 116 -16.51 14.31 -10.84
N GLN A 117 -17.17 13.48 -10.03
CA GLN A 117 -18.12 13.94 -9.03
C GLN A 117 -17.41 14.17 -7.69
N LEU A 118 -17.14 15.44 -7.40
CA LEU A 118 -16.39 15.86 -6.21
C LEU A 118 -17.26 16.01 -4.96
N ASP A 119 -18.58 15.89 -5.09
CA ASP A 119 -19.56 16.13 -4.01
C ASP A 119 -19.31 15.29 -2.75
N HIS A 120 -18.73 14.10 -2.91
CA HIS A 120 -18.40 13.18 -1.83
C HIS A 120 -16.89 13.02 -1.60
N LEU A 121 -16.04 13.78 -2.30
CA LEU A 121 -14.58 13.59 -2.24
C LEU A 121 -14.03 13.73 -0.82
N SER A 122 -14.57 14.66 -0.02
CA SER A 122 -14.20 14.82 1.40
C SER A 122 -14.49 13.56 2.21
N GLU A 123 -15.71 13.02 2.09
CA GLU A 123 -16.17 11.83 2.82
C GLU A 123 -15.35 10.60 2.42
N ASP A 124 -15.12 10.43 1.12
CA ASP A 124 -14.34 9.33 0.57
C ASP A 124 -12.86 9.41 0.95
N LEU A 125 -12.26 10.60 0.98
CA LEU A 125 -10.89 10.80 1.46
C LEU A 125 -10.74 10.52 2.95
N CYS A 126 -11.74 10.90 3.76
CA CYS A 126 -11.77 10.53 5.18
C CYS A 126 -11.79 9.02 5.36
N GLN A 127 -12.71 8.33 4.69
CA GLN A 127 -12.80 6.86 4.76
C GLN A 127 -11.51 6.19 4.25
N LEU A 128 -10.96 6.68 3.14
CA LEU A 128 -9.70 6.18 2.60
C LEU A 128 -8.56 6.36 3.61
N GLY A 129 -8.45 7.52 4.25
CA GLY A 129 -7.42 7.79 5.25
C GLY A 129 -7.49 6.84 6.45
N GLU A 130 -8.68 6.55 6.94
CA GLU A 130 -8.90 5.58 8.03
C GLU A 130 -8.44 4.18 7.65
N GLU A 131 -8.81 3.69 6.46
CA GLU A 131 -8.47 2.34 6.02
C GLU A 131 -7.00 2.23 5.58
N LEU A 132 -6.40 3.30 5.06
CA LEU A 132 -4.96 3.38 4.85
C LEU A 132 -4.19 3.28 6.16
N ALA A 133 -4.67 3.90 7.24
CA ALA A 133 -4.05 3.77 8.55
C ALA A 133 -4.08 2.32 9.05
N VAL A 134 -5.24 1.65 8.95
CA VAL A 134 -5.38 0.21 9.27
C VAL A 134 -4.42 -0.62 8.41
N ARG A 135 -4.39 -0.39 7.10
CA ARG A 135 -3.50 -1.11 6.19
C ARG A 135 -2.02 -0.94 6.58
N ILE A 136 -1.60 0.28 6.89
CA ILE A 136 -0.23 0.59 7.31
C ILE A 136 0.11 -0.12 8.63
N GLU A 137 -0.79 -0.15 9.61
CA GLU A 137 -0.56 -0.86 10.87
C GLU A 137 -0.38 -2.37 10.67
N LEU A 138 -1.14 -2.98 9.76
CA LEU A 138 -1.00 -4.40 9.42
C LEU A 138 0.32 -4.67 8.69
N GLU A 139 0.69 -3.80 7.74
CA GLU A 139 1.99 -3.86 7.07
C GLU A 139 3.12 -3.77 8.10
N ASP A 140 3.06 -2.81 9.03
CA ASP A 140 4.10 -2.62 10.04
C ASP A 140 4.26 -3.83 10.97
N GLN A 141 3.17 -4.53 11.30
CA GLN A 141 3.23 -5.80 12.03
C GLN A 141 3.99 -6.88 11.23
N LEU A 142 3.74 -6.98 9.93
CA LEU A 142 4.45 -7.92 9.06
C LEU A 142 5.93 -7.54 8.94
N LEU A 143 6.21 -6.28 8.63
CA LEU A 143 7.56 -5.73 8.47
C LEU A 143 8.41 -5.92 9.73
N ALA A 144 7.85 -5.62 10.91
CA ALA A 144 8.53 -5.83 12.17
C ALA A 144 8.96 -7.29 12.33
N THR A 145 8.09 -8.23 11.98
CA THR A 145 8.38 -9.67 12.06
C THR A 145 9.41 -10.10 10.99
N MET A 146 9.39 -9.48 9.81
CA MET A 146 10.37 -9.73 8.74
C MET A 146 11.77 -9.18 9.07
N LEU A 147 11.85 -8.13 9.89
CA LEU A 147 13.09 -7.52 10.37
C LEU A 147 13.61 -8.14 11.67
N ASP A 148 12.75 -8.80 12.44
CA ASP A 148 13.12 -9.49 13.67
C ASP A 148 14.04 -10.69 13.39
N ARG A 149 14.98 -10.92 14.32
CA ARG A 149 16.19 -11.74 14.11
C ARG A 149 16.03 -13.20 14.48
#